data_AF-A0A259LLL1-F1
#
_entry.id   AF-A0A259LLL1-F1
#
_cell.length_a   1.000
_cell.length_b   1.000
_cell.length_c   1.000
_cell.angle_alpha   90.00
_cell.angle_beta   90.00
_cell.angle_gamma   90.00
#
_symmetry.space_group_name_H-M   'P 1'
#
loop_
_entity.id
_entity.type
_entity.pdbx_description
1 polymer ?
#
loop_
_entity_poly.entity_id
_entity_poly.type
_entity_poly.pdbx_seq_one_letter_code
_entity_poly.pdbx_strand_id
1 'polypeptide(L)'
;DPVADGEALVRQNCASCHAVTQEDASPNPRAIPFRFLGRLYPIEHLEEALAEGIMVSHEMPEFVLEPEQVTALIQYLNAIQVR
;
A
#
# COMPACT_ATOMS: atom_id res chain seq x y z
N ASP A 1 -4.99 12.12 10.91
CA ASP A 1 -4.46 11.03 11.75
C ASP A 1 -3.74 10.14 10.77
N PRO A 2 -2.42 10.00 10.84
CA PRO A 2 -1.64 9.42 9.75
C PRO A 2 -2.15 8.05 9.27
N VAL A 3 -2.66 7.22 10.18
CA VAL A 3 -3.21 5.89 9.81
C VAL A 3 -4.53 6.03 9.05
N ALA A 4 -5.42 6.91 9.50
CA ALA A 4 -6.68 7.19 8.80
C ALA A 4 -6.45 7.86 7.44
N ASP A 5 -5.45 8.75 7.35
CA ASP A 5 -5.05 9.42 6.11
C ASP A 5 -4.47 8.38 5.12
N GLY A 6 -3.64 7.44 5.60
CA GLY A 6 -3.13 6.31 4.82
C GLY A 6 -4.23 5.36 4.34
N GLU A 7 -5.24 5.08 5.18
CA GLU A 7 -6.41 4.29 4.78
C GLU A 7 -7.17 4.95 3.62
N ALA A 8 -7.40 6.26 3.72
CA ALA A 8 -8.07 7.01 2.65
C ALA A 8 -7.27 6.96 1.35
N LEU A 9 -5.94 7.10 1.43
CA LEU A 9 -5.03 7.03 0.27
C LEU A 9 -5.12 5.68 -0.45
N VAL A 10 -5.03 4.56 0.26
CA VAL A 10 -5.10 3.23 -0.38
C VAL A 10 -6.47 2.94 -0.96
N ARG A 11 -7.55 3.41 -0.31
CA ARG A 11 -8.92 3.25 -0.82
C ARG A 11 -9.13 4.02 -2.13
N GLN A 12 -8.59 5.23 -2.21
CA GLN A 12 -8.73 6.08 -3.39
C GLN A 12 -7.87 5.57 -4.56
N ASN A 13 -6.64 5.14 -4.30
CA ASN A 13 -5.65 4.92 -5.35
C ASN A 13 -5.36 3.44 -5.65
N CYS A 14 -5.48 2.55 -4.67
CA CYS A 14 -4.97 1.18 -4.78
C CYS A 14 -6.07 0.10 -4.81
N ALA A 15 -7.26 0.41 -4.30
CA ALA A 15 -8.35 -0.54 -4.10
C ALA A 15 -8.98 -1.09 -5.39
N SER A 16 -8.68 -0.51 -6.55
CA SER A 16 -9.09 -1.06 -7.85
C SER A 16 -8.40 -2.39 -8.17
N CYS A 17 -7.22 -2.64 -7.58
CA CYS A 17 -6.43 -3.85 -7.80
C CYS A 17 -6.21 -4.64 -6.51
N HIS A 18 -5.84 -3.97 -5.43
CA HIS A 18 -5.42 -4.61 -4.17
C HIS A 18 -6.56 -4.69 -3.16
N ALA A 19 -6.54 -5.73 -2.33
CA ALA A 19 -7.23 -5.68 -1.04
C ALA A 19 -6.46 -4.75 -0.11
N VAL A 20 -7.12 -3.69 0.33
CA VAL A 20 -6.50 -2.59 1.08
C VAL A 20 -6.90 -2.57 2.56
N THR A 21 -7.76 -3.49 2.99
CA THR A 21 -8.21 -3.64 4.37
C THR A 21 -7.77 -4.97 4.97
N GLN A 22 -8.14 -5.22 6.23
CA GLN A 22 -7.85 -6.50 6.88
C GLN A 22 -8.70 -7.67 6.35
N GLU A 23 -9.85 -7.41 5.72
CA GLU A 23 -10.86 -8.44 5.44
C GLU A 23 -11.27 -8.56 3.96
N ASP A 24 -11.03 -7.54 3.16
CA ASP A 24 -11.39 -7.52 1.74
C ASP A 24 -10.54 -8.47 0.88
N ALA A 25 -11.05 -8.84 -0.29
CA ALA A 25 -10.31 -9.63 -1.28
C ALA A 25 -9.80 -8.72 -2.41
N SER A 26 -8.60 -9.00 -2.92
CA SER A 26 -8.06 -8.25 -4.06
C SER A 26 -8.97 -8.41 -5.29
N PRO A 27 -9.46 -7.31 -5.89
CA PRO A 27 -10.24 -7.40 -7.12
C PRO A 27 -9.44 -7.99 -8.29
N ASN A 28 -8.14 -7.72 -8.34
CA ASN A 28 -7.23 -8.32 -9.30
C ASN A 28 -6.57 -9.57 -8.67
N PRO A 29 -6.75 -10.79 -9.24
CA PRO A 29 -6.16 -12.01 -8.69
C PRO A 29 -4.62 -12.03 -8.65
N ARG A 30 -3.95 -11.19 -9.45
CA ARG A 30 -2.49 -11.04 -9.44
C ARG A 30 -2.00 -10.07 -8.35
N ALA A 31 -2.89 -9.25 -7.80
CA ALA A 31 -2.55 -8.24 -6.81
C ALA A 31 -2.63 -8.84 -5.40
N ILE A 32 -1.54 -8.70 -4.65
CA ILE A 32 -1.50 -9.19 -3.27
C ILE A 32 -2.35 -8.33 -2.34
N PRO A 33 -3.03 -8.91 -1.34
CA PRO A 33 -3.62 -8.16 -0.24
C PRO A 33 -2.55 -7.44 0.56
N PHE A 34 -2.75 -6.15 0.83
CA PHE A 34 -1.75 -5.33 1.53
C PHE A 34 -1.44 -5.82 2.94
N ARG A 35 -2.42 -6.45 3.62
CA ARG A 35 -2.22 -7.10 4.93
C ARG A 35 -1.19 -8.23 4.95
N PHE A 36 -0.71 -8.69 3.80
CA PHE A 36 0.33 -9.71 3.68
C PHE A 36 1.65 -9.20 3.11
N LEU A 37 1.77 -7.90 2.81
CA LEU A 37 3.01 -7.30 2.28
C LEU A 37 4.21 -7.57 3.19
N GLY A 38 4.02 -7.49 4.51
CA GLY A 38 5.03 -7.71 5.54
C GLY A 38 5.65 -9.11 5.54
N ARG A 39 5.02 -10.07 4.85
CA ARG A 39 5.55 -11.44 4.68
C ARG A 39 6.58 -11.53 3.56
N LEU A 40 6.56 -10.56 2.65
CA LEU A 40 7.45 -10.51 1.49
C LEU A 40 8.61 -9.56 1.75
N TYR A 41 8.33 -8.41 2.37
CA TYR A 41 9.30 -7.33 2.61
C TYR A 41 8.97 -6.62 3.93
N PRO A 42 9.97 -6.09 4.67
CA PRO A 42 9.70 -5.09 5.70
C PRO A 42 8.95 -3.90 5.09
N ILE A 43 7.89 -3.44 5.74
CA ILE A 43 7.04 -2.37 5.19
C ILE A 43 7.85 -1.08 5.05
N GLU A 44 8.77 -0.81 5.96
CA GLU A 44 9.65 0.35 5.98
C GLU A 44 10.52 0.43 4.72
N HIS A 45 10.88 -0.71 4.12
CA HIS A 45 11.69 -0.72 2.91
C HIS A 45 10.92 -0.24 1.67
N LEU A 46 9.60 -0.08 1.76
CA LEU A 46 8.79 0.46 0.67
C LEU A 46 8.86 1.99 0.62
N GLU A 47 9.33 2.67 1.66
CA GLU A 47 9.30 4.14 1.78
C GLU A 47 10.06 4.83 0.65
N GLU A 48 11.31 4.42 0.42
CA GLU A 48 12.16 4.97 -0.66
C GLU A 48 11.53 4.71 -2.04
N ALA A 49 11.07 3.49 -2.28
CA ALA A 49 10.46 3.12 -3.56
C ALA A 49 9.14 3.88 -3.80
N LEU A 50 8.35 4.17 -2.76
CA LEU A 50 7.13 4.98 -2.84
C LEU A 50 7.42 6.45 -3.07
N ALA A 51 8.48 6.99 -2.46
CA ALA A 51 8.89 8.38 -2.63
C ALA A 51 9.46 8.66 -4.02
N GLU A 52 10.15 7.68 -4.62
CA GLU A 52 10.73 7.82 -5.97
C GLU A 52 9.82 7.34 -7.10
N GLY A 53 8.69 6.70 -6.75
CA GLY A 53 7.74 6.09 -7.68
C GLY A 53 7.97 4.58 -7.82
N ILE A 54 7.05 3.77 -7.30
CA ILE A 54 7.16 2.30 -7.38
C ILE A 54 6.90 1.85 -8.83
N MET A 55 7.91 1.25 -9.44
CA MET A 55 7.75 0.40 -10.61
C MET A 55 7.78 -1.08 -10.19
N VAL A 56 6.61 -1.68 -10.00
CA VAL A 56 6.49 -3.14 -9.83
C VAL A 56 6.39 -3.82 -11.19
N SER A 57 6.89 -5.05 -11.28
CA SER A 57 6.96 -5.85 -12.51
C SER A 57 5.59 -6.20 -13.16
N HIS A 58 4.47 -5.70 -12.64
CA HIS A 58 3.13 -5.88 -13.19
C HIS A 58 2.46 -4.52 -13.45
N GLU A 59 1.37 -4.52 -14.22
CA GLU A 59 0.57 -3.33 -14.56
C GLU A 59 0.00 -2.65 -13.30
N MET A 60 0.80 -1.78 -12.69
CA MET A 60 0.40 -0.87 -11.62
C MET A 60 0.54 0.55 -12.19
N PRO A 61 -0.47 1.41 -12.04
CA PRO A 61 -0.33 2.80 -12.45
C PRO A 61 0.76 3.48 -11.64
N GLU A 62 1.47 4.42 -12.28
CA GLU A 62 2.38 5.30 -11.56
C GLU A 62 1.57 6.25 -10.66
N PHE A 63 2.00 6.36 -9.41
CA PHE A 63 1.47 7.33 -8.47
C PHE A 63 2.59 8.26 -8.04
N VAL A 64 2.29 9.56 -8.02
CA VAL A 64 3.14 10.55 -7.37
C VAL A 64 2.53 10.81 -6.00
N LEU A 65 3.24 10.42 -4.95
CA LEU A 65 2.85 10.67 -3.57
C LEU A 65 3.75 11.74 -2.99
N GLU A 66 3.15 12.73 -2.31
CA GLU A 66 3.90 13.70 -1.52
C GLU A 66 4.52 13.01 -0.29
N PRO A 67 5.63 13.54 0.27
CA PRO A 67 6.33 12.91 1.39
C PRO A 67 5.42 12.55 2.57
N GLU A 68 4.48 13.41 2.94
CA GLU A 68 3.54 13.16 4.03
C GLU A 68 2.55 12.02 3.69
N GLN A 69 2.19 11.86 2.42
CA GLN A 69 1.34 10.77 1.95
C GLN A 69 2.09 9.43 1.98
N VAL A 70 3.37 9.43 1.64
CA VAL A 70 4.23 8.25 1.77
C VAL A 70 4.30 7.82 3.24
N THR A 71 4.55 8.76 4.16
CA THR A 71 4.57 8.46 5.60
C THR A 71 3.22 7.90 6.09
N ALA A 72 2.10 8.52 5.71
CA ALA A 72 0.76 8.05 6.07
C ALA A 72 0.47 6.64 5.54
N LEU A 73 0.85 6.38 4.27
CA LEU A 73 0.72 5.08 3.63
C LEU A 73 1.53 4.00 4.37
N ILE A 74 2.81 4.26 4.68
CA ILE A 74 3.67 3.32 5.42
C ILE A 74 3.07 3.00 6.79
N GLN A 75 2.58 4.00 7.52
CA GLN A 75 1.97 3.80 8.83
C GLN A 75 0.70 2.95 8.76
N TYR A 76 -0.17 3.21 7.77
CA TYR A 76 -1.36 2.40 7.56
C TYR A 76 -1.03 0.97 7.15
N LEU A 77 -0.11 0.79 6.20
CA LEU A 77 0.35 -0.55 5.79
C LEU A 77 0.86 -1.33 6.99
N ASN A 78 1.71 -0.73 7.83
CA ASN A 78 2.19 -1.38 9.05
C ASN A 78 1.06 -1.79 10.01
N ALA A 79 0.02 -0.95 10.16
CA ALA A 79 -1.09 -1.21 11.06
C ALA A 79 -1.97 -2.40 10.66
N ILE A 80 -2.02 -2.75 9.37
CA ILE A 80 -2.91 -3.81 8.87
C ILE A 80 -2.23 -5.17 8.63
N GLN A 81 -0.93 -5.29 8.94
CA GLN A 81 -0.19 -6.52 8.66
C GLN A 81 -0.68 -7.70 9.54
N VAL A 82 -0.89 -8.85 8.90
CA VAL A 82 -1.16 -10.12 9.58
C VAL A 82 0.15 -10.88 9.73
N ARG A 83 0.59 -11.03 10.98
CA ARG A 83 1.76 -11.83 11.36
C ARG A 83 1.57 -13.31 11.01
#